data_AF-A0A5B7AMA3-F1
#
_entry.id   AF-A0A5B7AMA3-F1
#
_cell.length_a   1.000
_cell.length_b   1.000
_cell.length_c   1.000
_cell.angle_alpha   90.00
_cell.angle_beta   90.00
_cell.angle_gamma   90.00
#
_symmetry.space_group_name_H-M   'P 1'
#
loop_
_entity.id
_entity.type
_entity.pdbx_description
1 polymer ?
#
loop_
_entity_poly.entity_id
_entity_poly.type
_entity_poly.pdbx_seq_one_letter_code
_entity_poly.pdbx_strand_id
1 'polypeptide(L)'
;GVSVERDSKVGGLLCFYDRAKLELVSRVGISPTCSVVQCAWHPKLNQVFATAGDRSQGGTHILYDPSLSERGALVCVARAPRKKSVDDFQANPVIHNPHALPLFRDQPSRKRQREKILKDPFKSHKPEVPITGPGHGGRVGSTKGSLLTQYLLKQGGLIKETWMEEDPREAILKYADVAAKDPKYIAPAYAQTQPETVFAKSDSEDEEK
;
A
#
# COMPACT_ATOMS: atom_id res chain seq x y z
N GLY A 1 -39.11 -9.01 28.64
CA GLY A 1 -39.18 -7.54 28.59
C GLY A 1 -40.28 -7.13 27.65
N VAL A 2 -40.74 -5.88 27.71
CA VAL A 2 -41.72 -5.35 26.75
C VAL A 2 -41.03 -4.51 25.69
N SER A 3 -41.59 -4.55 24.47
CA SER A 3 -41.25 -3.62 23.41
C SER A 3 -41.93 -2.27 23.64
N VAL A 4 -41.25 -1.20 23.26
CA VAL A 4 -41.75 0.18 23.30
C VAL A 4 -42.42 0.48 21.95
N GLU A 5 -43.62 1.04 22.00
CA GLU A 5 -44.29 1.60 20.83
C GLU A 5 -43.72 2.98 20.49
N ARG A 6 -43.66 3.33 19.20
CA ARG A 6 -42.93 4.52 18.70
C ARG A 6 -43.36 5.85 19.34
N ASP A 7 -44.59 5.97 19.80
CA ASP A 7 -45.16 7.19 20.39
C ASP A 7 -45.56 7.03 21.87
N SER A 8 -45.19 5.91 22.51
CA SER A 8 -45.52 5.67 23.90
C SER A 8 -44.59 6.42 24.85
N LYS A 9 -45.15 7.05 25.88
CA LYS A 9 -44.40 7.64 27.00
C LYS A 9 -43.81 6.59 27.94
N VAL A 10 -44.22 5.33 27.81
CA VAL A 10 -43.79 4.23 28.66
C VAL A 10 -42.66 3.48 27.96
N GLY A 11 -41.46 3.61 28.50
CA GLY A 11 -40.26 2.94 28.00
C GLY A 11 -40.23 1.43 28.24
N GLY A 12 -39.09 0.81 27.96
CA GLY A 12 -38.88 -0.63 28.08
C GLY A 12 -38.94 -1.09 29.54
N LEU A 13 -39.91 -1.97 29.82
CA LEU A 13 -40.11 -2.58 31.15
C LEU A 13 -39.64 -4.03 31.17
N LEU A 14 -39.16 -4.47 32.33
CA LEU A 14 -39.02 -5.87 32.69
C LEU A 14 -40.14 -6.25 33.66
N CYS A 15 -40.96 -7.21 33.25
CA CYS A 15 -42.05 -7.74 34.05
C CYS A 15 -41.63 -9.07 34.68
N PHE A 16 -41.80 -9.19 35.98
CA PHE A 16 -41.64 -10.43 36.73
C PHE A 16 -43.01 -11.05 36.98
N TYR A 17 -43.14 -12.35 36.71
CA TYR A 17 -44.37 -13.11 36.90
C TYR A 17 -44.15 -14.22 37.89
N ASP A 18 -45.16 -14.50 38.71
CA ASP A 18 -45.17 -15.69 39.55
C ASP A 18 -45.48 -16.91 38.67
N ARG A 19 -44.69 -17.98 38.80
CA ARG A 19 -44.88 -19.21 38.04
C ARG A 19 -46.16 -19.93 38.43
N ALA A 20 -46.57 -19.87 39.70
CA ALA A 20 -47.71 -20.64 40.20
C ALA A 20 -49.05 -19.98 39.86
N LYS A 21 -49.14 -18.67 40.05
CA LYS A 21 -50.37 -17.89 39.83
C LYS A 21 -50.45 -17.24 38.44
N LEU A 22 -49.34 -17.16 37.71
CA LEU A 22 -49.21 -16.41 36.44
C LEU A 22 -49.58 -14.92 36.58
N GLU A 23 -49.54 -14.38 37.79
CA GLU A 23 -49.80 -12.98 38.08
C GLU A 23 -48.52 -12.16 37.95
N LEU A 24 -48.67 -10.90 37.54
CA LEU A 24 -47.58 -9.95 37.45
C LEU A 24 -47.20 -9.49 38.86
N VAL A 25 -45.97 -9.80 39.28
CA VAL A 25 -45.45 -9.47 40.61
C VAL A 25 -44.84 -8.07 40.62
N SER A 26 -44.02 -7.75 39.63
CA SER A 26 -43.29 -6.48 39.60
C SER A 26 -43.00 -6.02 38.17
N ARG A 27 -42.93 -4.70 38.00
CA ARG A 27 -42.50 -4.03 36.77
C ARG A 27 -41.30 -3.14 37.09
N VAL A 28 -40.20 -3.35 36.38
CA VAL A 28 -38.99 -2.55 36.52
C VAL A 28 -38.77 -1.76 35.24
N GLY A 29 -38.67 -0.44 35.35
CA GLY A 29 -38.29 0.45 34.24
C GLY A 29 -36.80 0.34 33.94
N ILE A 30 -36.45 -0.12 32.74
CA ILE A 30 -35.06 -0.26 32.32
C ILE A 30 -34.60 0.97 31.55
N SER A 31 -35.32 1.33 30.49
CA SER A 31 -34.98 2.47 29.65
C SER A 31 -36.24 3.26 29.34
N PRO A 32 -36.20 4.61 29.38
CA PRO A 32 -37.35 5.45 29.05
C PRO A 32 -37.71 5.42 27.55
N THR A 33 -36.74 5.12 26.67
CA THR A 33 -36.89 5.26 25.22
C THR A 33 -36.71 3.95 24.46
N CYS A 34 -35.95 2.99 25.00
CA CYS A 34 -35.58 1.79 24.28
C CYS A 34 -36.39 0.56 24.70
N SER A 35 -36.64 -0.33 23.74
CA SER A 35 -37.22 -1.66 23.96
C SER A 35 -36.22 -2.58 24.66
N VAL A 36 -36.72 -3.46 25.53
CA VAL A 36 -35.91 -4.51 26.14
C VAL A 36 -35.85 -5.70 25.18
N VAL A 37 -34.66 -5.97 24.65
CA VAL A 37 -34.45 -6.98 23.60
C VAL A 37 -34.24 -8.36 24.22
N GLN A 38 -33.32 -8.45 25.18
CA GLN A 38 -32.97 -9.73 25.81
C GLN A 38 -32.80 -9.54 27.31
N CYS A 39 -33.25 -10.54 28.07
CA CYS A 39 -32.98 -10.63 29.49
C CYS A 39 -32.37 -11.99 29.83
N ALA A 40 -31.41 -12.00 30.75
CA ALA A 40 -30.77 -13.21 31.25
C ALA A 40 -30.52 -13.07 32.76
N TRP A 41 -30.86 -14.09 33.54
CA TRP A 41 -30.56 -14.13 34.97
C TRP A 41 -29.43 -15.11 35.22
N HIS A 42 -28.40 -14.67 35.95
CA HIS A 42 -27.30 -15.54 36.34
C HIS A 42 -27.53 -16.06 37.77
N PRO A 43 -27.67 -17.38 38.00
CA PRO A 43 -28.06 -17.93 39.29
C PRO A 43 -27.00 -17.74 40.38
N LYS A 44 -25.70 -17.94 40.06
CA LYS A 44 -24.63 -17.81 41.09
C LYS A 44 -24.37 -16.37 41.53
N LEU A 45 -24.33 -15.43 40.57
CA LEU A 45 -24.14 -14.00 40.87
C LEU A 45 -25.40 -13.36 41.45
N ASN A 46 -26.56 -13.99 41.24
CA ASN A 46 -27.88 -13.43 41.49
C ASN A 46 -28.06 -12.03 40.86
N GLN A 47 -27.80 -11.93 39.55
CA GLN A 47 -27.86 -10.67 38.79
C GLN A 47 -28.68 -10.84 37.51
N VAL A 48 -29.62 -9.93 37.26
CA VAL A 48 -30.45 -9.93 36.06
C VAL A 48 -29.89 -8.91 35.07
N PHE A 49 -29.46 -9.41 33.92
CA PHE A 49 -29.01 -8.61 32.79
C PHE A 49 -30.20 -8.34 31.88
N ALA A 50 -30.44 -7.08 31.57
CA ALA A 50 -31.43 -6.67 30.59
C ALA A 50 -30.78 -5.75 29.56
N THR A 51 -30.76 -6.19 28.31
CA THR A 51 -30.28 -5.40 27.19
C THR A 51 -31.45 -4.57 26.65
N ALA A 52 -31.25 -3.26 26.60
CA ALA A 52 -32.16 -2.32 25.97
C ALA A 52 -31.46 -1.69 24.79
N GLY A 53 -32.13 -1.62 23.65
CA GLY A 53 -31.51 -1.03 22.48
C GLY A 53 -32.43 -0.87 21.30
N ASP A 54 -31.97 -0.01 20.40
CA ASP A 54 -32.51 0.30 19.09
C ASP A 54 -31.35 0.38 18.09
N ARG A 55 -31.63 0.63 16.81
CA ARG A 55 -30.62 0.71 15.75
C ARG A 55 -29.51 1.73 16.02
N SER A 56 -29.80 2.81 16.77
CA SER A 56 -28.85 3.89 17.04
C SER A 56 -28.31 3.96 18.47
N GLN A 57 -29.00 3.37 19.45
CA GLN A 57 -28.64 3.48 20.87
C GLN A 57 -28.79 2.10 21.52
N GLY A 58 -27.84 1.72 22.36
CA GLY A 58 -27.89 0.46 23.08
C GLY A 58 -27.25 0.58 24.45
N GLY A 59 -27.81 -0.16 25.42
CA GLY A 59 -27.33 -0.21 26.79
C GLY A 59 -27.70 -1.51 27.46
N THR A 60 -26.87 -1.93 28.40
CA THR A 60 -27.13 -3.10 29.25
C THR A 60 -27.35 -2.63 30.68
N HIS A 61 -28.54 -2.85 31.20
CA HIS A 61 -28.85 -2.60 32.60
C HIS A 61 -28.70 -3.88 33.40
N ILE A 62 -28.09 -3.78 34.57
CA ILE A 62 -27.87 -4.90 35.46
C ILE A 62 -28.62 -4.60 36.75
N LEU A 63 -29.59 -5.45 37.08
CA LEU A 63 -30.29 -5.42 38.36
C LEU A 63 -29.55 -6.37 39.31
N TYR A 64 -29.17 -5.84 40.47
CA TYR A 64 -28.46 -6.57 41.50
C TYR A 64 -28.97 -6.13 42.88
N ASP A 65 -28.84 -7.01 43.87
CA ASP A 65 -29.08 -6.72 45.28
C ASP A 65 -27.71 -6.59 45.98
N PRO A 66 -27.40 -5.46 46.65
CA PRO A 66 -26.13 -5.29 47.35
C PRO A 66 -25.84 -6.36 48.41
N SER A 67 -26.86 -7.01 48.96
CA SER A 67 -26.72 -7.99 50.05
C SER A 67 -26.63 -9.44 49.56
N LEU A 68 -27.41 -9.79 48.53
CA LEU A 68 -27.53 -11.16 48.02
C LEU A 68 -26.71 -11.42 46.75
N SER A 69 -26.45 -10.39 45.94
CA SER A 69 -25.65 -10.57 44.74
C SER A 69 -24.17 -10.65 45.08
N GLU A 70 -23.43 -11.45 44.34
CA GLU A 70 -21.98 -11.59 44.51
C GLU A 70 -21.25 -11.15 43.24
N ARG A 71 -20.09 -10.51 43.41
CA ARG A 71 -19.16 -10.15 42.30
C ARG A 71 -19.88 -9.42 41.15
N GLY A 72 -19.43 -9.60 39.91
CA GLY A 72 -20.08 -9.05 38.71
C GLY A 72 -20.22 -7.53 38.77
N ALA A 73 -21.47 -7.04 38.68
CA ALA A 73 -21.78 -5.62 38.74
C ALA A 73 -21.28 -4.92 40.00
N LEU A 74 -21.24 -5.60 41.15
CA LEU A 74 -20.75 -5.01 42.41
C LEU A 74 -19.28 -4.59 42.32
N VAL A 75 -18.47 -5.29 41.52
CA VAL A 75 -17.06 -4.92 41.32
C VAL A 75 -16.94 -3.61 40.56
N CYS A 76 -17.84 -3.36 39.61
CA CYS A 76 -17.88 -2.13 38.84
C CYS A 76 -18.44 -0.96 39.67
N VAL A 77 -19.46 -1.21 40.49
CA VAL A 77 -20.11 -0.20 41.32
C VAL A 77 -19.23 0.23 42.50
N ALA A 78 -18.53 -0.71 43.14
CA ALA A 78 -17.65 -0.41 44.27
C ALA A 78 -16.41 0.41 43.86
N ARG A 79 -16.08 0.43 42.56
CA ARG A 79 -14.97 1.21 42.04
C ARG A 79 -15.42 2.63 41.72
N ALA A 80 -14.86 3.61 42.43
CA ALA A 80 -15.02 5.01 42.06
C ALA A 80 -14.50 5.27 40.64
N PRO A 81 -15.17 6.11 39.84
CA PRO A 81 -14.69 6.46 38.50
C PRO A 81 -13.29 7.07 38.61
N ARG A 82 -12.36 6.53 37.82
CA ARG A 82 -10.97 6.99 37.82
C ARG A 82 -10.91 8.42 37.28
N LYS A 83 -10.09 9.29 37.89
CA LYS A 83 -9.81 10.61 37.32
C LYS A 83 -9.14 10.42 35.95
N LYS A 84 -9.62 11.17 34.94
CA LYS A 84 -9.01 11.16 33.60
C LYS A 84 -7.58 11.67 33.73
N SER A 85 -6.62 10.88 33.29
CA SER A 85 -5.22 11.31 33.22
C SER A 85 -4.97 12.00 31.88
N VAL A 86 -3.97 12.88 31.83
CA VAL A 86 -3.51 13.48 30.55
C VAL A 86 -2.82 12.46 29.66
N ASP A 87 -2.30 11.38 30.25
CA ASP A 87 -1.65 10.28 29.54
C ASP A 87 -2.67 9.25 28.99
N ASP A 88 -3.95 9.38 29.35
CA ASP A 88 -4.99 8.48 28.88
C ASP A 88 -5.21 8.73 27.37
N PHE A 89 -4.87 7.73 26.56
CA PHE A 89 -5.07 7.79 25.11
C PHE A 89 -6.57 7.93 24.78
N GLN A 90 -6.94 9.07 24.24
CA GLN A 90 -8.26 9.31 23.68
C GLN A 90 -8.14 9.36 22.15
N ALA A 91 -8.74 8.37 21.49
CA ALA A 91 -8.84 8.40 20.04
C ALA A 91 -9.79 9.53 19.64
N ASN A 92 -9.24 10.62 19.11
CA ASN A 92 -10.05 11.71 18.59
C ASN A 92 -10.84 11.19 17.37
N PRO A 93 -12.17 11.38 17.34
CA PRO A 93 -12.97 11.00 16.18
C PRO A 93 -12.47 11.79 14.96
N VAL A 94 -12.11 11.08 13.89
CA VAL A 94 -11.65 11.73 12.66
C VAL A 94 -12.87 12.29 11.92
N ILE A 95 -12.97 13.62 11.86
CA ILE A 95 -14.05 14.31 11.18
C ILE A 95 -13.71 14.36 9.68
N HIS A 96 -14.42 13.57 8.87
CA HIS A 96 -14.24 13.59 7.42
C HIS A 96 -15.19 14.59 6.77
N ASN A 97 -14.63 15.65 6.18
CA ASN A 97 -15.40 16.66 5.46
C ASN A 97 -15.59 16.26 3.98
N PRO A 98 -16.80 15.88 3.53
CA PRO A 98 -17.01 15.40 2.17
C PRO A 98 -16.85 16.49 1.11
N HIS A 99 -17.10 17.76 1.48
CA HIS A 99 -17.06 18.92 0.58
C HIS A 99 -15.78 19.77 0.70
N ALA A 100 -14.77 19.31 1.43
CA ALA A 100 -13.50 20.01 1.48
C ALA A 100 -12.83 20.03 0.09
N LEU A 101 -12.22 21.16 -0.27
CA LEU A 101 -11.38 21.24 -1.48
C LEU A 101 -10.29 20.15 -1.42
N PRO A 102 -9.83 19.61 -2.57
CA PRO A 102 -8.83 18.56 -2.59
C PRO A 102 -7.55 18.87 -1.80
N LEU A 103 -7.18 20.15 -1.71
CA LEU A 103 -6.03 20.63 -0.95
C LEU A 103 -6.18 20.49 0.58
N PHE A 104 -7.41 20.55 1.10
CA PHE A 104 -7.75 20.49 2.53
C PHE A 104 -8.33 19.14 2.95
N ARG A 105 -8.36 18.16 2.04
CA ARG A 105 -8.88 16.83 2.32
C ARG A 105 -7.79 15.97 2.92
N ASP A 106 -8.06 15.38 4.07
CA ASP A 106 -7.13 14.45 4.72
C ASP A 106 -6.76 13.30 3.78
N GLN A 107 -5.46 13.03 3.70
CA GLN A 107 -4.99 11.90 2.91
C GLN A 107 -5.49 10.59 3.53
N PRO A 108 -6.03 9.66 2.74
CA PRO A 108 -6.41 8.36 3.24
C PRO A 108 -5.19 7.62 3.80
N SER A 109 -5.40 6.75 4.79
CA SER A 109 -4.33 5.92 5.37
C SER A 109 -3.51 5.17 4.29
N ARG A 110 -2.21 5.02 4.53
CA ARG A 110 -1.28 4.29 3.64
C ARG A 110 -1.81 2.91 3.23
N LYS A 111 -2.48 2.19 4.14
CA LYS A 111 -3.09 0.88 3.83
C LYS A 111 -4.18 1.01 2.77
N ARG A 112 -5.09 1.97 2.95
CA ARG A 112 -6.18 2.25 2.00
C ARG A 112 -5.67 2.76 0.66
N GLN A 113 -4.61 3.56 0.65
CA GLN A 113 -3.94 3.99 -0.58
C GLN A 113 -3.39 2.79 -1.36
N ARG A 114 -2.69 1.86 -0.67
CA ARG A 114 -2.18 0.63 -1.30
C ARG A 114 -3.28 -0.24 -1.88
N GLU A 115 -4.36 -0.47 -1.14
CA GLU A 115 -5.52 -1.23 -1.63
C GLU A 115 -6.17 -0.58 -2.86
N LYS A 116 -6.20 0.76 -2.91
CA LYS A 116 -6.69 1.48 -4.09
C LYS A 116 -5.74 1.34 -5.28
N ILE A 117 -4.44 1.45 -5.06
CA ILE A 117 -3.41 1.30 -6.11
C ILE A 117 -3.42 -0.11 -6.68
N LEU A 118 -3.61 -1.14 -5.85
CA LEU A 118 -3.68 -2.54 -6.29
C LEU A 118 -4.88 -2.83 -7.20
N LYS A 119 -5.96 -2.04 -7.11
CA LYS A 119 -7.13 -2.16 -7.98
C LYS A 119 -6.91 -1.59 -9.38
N ASP A 120 -5.98 -0.65 -9.54
CA ASP A 120 -5.66 -0.01 -10.81
C ASP A 120 -4.62 -0.87 -11.57
N PRO A 121 -4.97 -1.60 -12.66
CA PRO A 121 -4.04 -2.53 -13.31
C PRO A 121 -2.78 -1.84 -13.84
N PHE A 122 -2.91 -0.59 -14.30
CA PHE A 122 -1.80 0.20 -14.81
C PHE A 122 -0.83 0.63 -13.71
N LYS A 123 -1.32 1.00 -12.52
CA LYS A 123 -0.48 1.47 -11.40
C LYS A 123 0.10 0.32 -10.58
N SER A 124 -0.59 -0.82 -10.54
CA SER A 124 -0.10 -2.02 -9.89
C SER A 124 0.91 -2.78 -10.74
N HIS A 125 0.96 -2.53 -12.05
CA HIS A 125 1.93 -3.11 -12.95
C HIS A 125 3.35 -2.66 -12.60
N LYS A 126 4.18 -3.62 -12.18
CA LYS A 126 5.61 -3.40 -11.98
C LYS A 126 6.31 -3.39 -13.35
N PRO A 127 7.14 -2.38 -13.66
CA PRO A 127 7.94 -2.40 -14.88
C PRO A 127 8.75 -3.68 -15.00
N GLU A 128 8.83 -4.22 -16.22
CA GLU A 128 9.60 -5.43 -16.47
C GLU A 128 11.09 -5.16 -16.22
N VAL A 129 11.67 -5.93 -15.29
CA VAL A 129 13.10 -5.85 -15.01
C VAL A 129 13.90 -6.48 -16.15
N PRO A 130 15.16 -6.05 -16.37
CA PRO A 130 16.09 -6.75 -17.24
C PRO A 130 16.27 -8.21 -16.79
N ILE A 131 16.23 -9.15 -17.73
CA ILE A 131 16.39 -10.58 -17.42
C ILE A 131 17.84 -10.86 -17.07
N THR A 132 18.05 -11.26 -15.82
CA THR A 132 19.36 -11.69 -15.32
C THR A 132 19.32 -13.23 -15.23
N GLY A 133 19.88 -13.92 -16.23
CA GLY A 133 19.81 -15.38 -16.36
C GLY A 133 19.52 -15.86 -17.78
N PRO A 134 19.23 -17.17 -17.95
CA PRO A 134 18.79 -17.75 -19.23
C PRO A 134 17.53 -17.06 -19.77
N GLY A 135 17.51 -16.82 -21.07
CA GLY A 135 16.34 -16.22 -21.73
C GLY A 135 15.10 -17.11 -21.60
N HIS A 136 13.96 -16.50 -21.32
CA HIS A 136 12.67 -17.20 -21.23
C HIS A 136 11.55 -16.32 -21.81
N GLY A 137 10.51 -16.94 -22.39
CA GLY A 137 9.34 -16.22 -22.90
C GLY A 137 9.62 -15.27 -24.08
N GLY A 138 10.56 -15.62 -24.97
CA GLY A 138 10.89 -14.81 -26.16
C GLY A 138 11.84 -13.64 -25.89
N ARG A 139 12.29 -13.45 -24.64
CA ARG A 139 13.30 -12.44 -24.28
C ARG A 139 14.68 -13.09 -24.19
N VAL A 140 15.67 -12.48 -24.84
CA VAL A 140 17.07 -12.94 -24.81
C VAL A 140 17.69 -12.62 -23.46
N GLY A 141 18.17 -13.65 -22.76
CA GLY A 141 18.80 -13.51 -21.44
C GLY A 141 20.27 -13.08 -21.52
N SER A 142 20.78 -12.53 -20.42
CA SER A 142 22.16 -12.03 -20.32
C SER A 142 23.21 -13.13 -20.08
N THR A 143 22.81 -14.39 -19.91
CA THR A 143 23.76 -15.50 -19.67
C THR A 143 24.70 -15.73 -20.85
N LYS A 144 25.99 -15.74 -20.55
CA LYS A 144 27.10 -16.00 -21.48
C LYS A 144 27.34 -17.49 -21.79
N GLY A 145 26.48 -18.40 -21.34
CA GLY A 145 26.89 -19.81 -21.17
C GLY A 145 25.87 -20.91 -21.43
N SER A 146 24.68 -20.65 -22.00
CA SER A 146 23.73 -21.76 -22.29
C SER A 146 23.98 -22.45 -23.64
N LEU A 147 24.63 -21.77 -24.59
CA LEU A 147 24.90 -22.30 -25.93
C LEU A 147 26.39 -22.16 -26.26
N LEU A 148 27.04 -23.27 -26.61
CA LEU A 148 28.45 -23.31 -27.02
C LEU A 148 28.74 -22.37 -28.19
N THR A 149 27.79 -22.24 -29.12
CA THR A 149 27.86 -21.31 -30.25
C THR A 149 27.95 -19.86 -29.77
N GLN A 150 27.13 -19.44 -28.81
CA GLN A 150 27.17 -18.08 -28.26
C GLN A 150 28.48 -17.78 -27.52
N TYR A 151 29.02 -18.77 -26.79
CA TYR A 151 30.33 -18.66 -26.14
C TYR A 151 31.48 -18.51 -27.16
N LEU A 152 31.48 -19.33 -28.21
CA LEU A 152 32.49 -19.27 -29.28
C LEU A 152 32.45 -17.94 -30.05
N LEU A 153 31.26 -17.43 -30.36
CA LEU A 153 31.10 -16.16 -31.05
C LEU A 153 31.59 -14.98 -30.18
N LYS A 154 31.26 -14.98 -28.88
CA LYS A 154 31.48 -13.82 -27.99
C LYS A 154 32.81 -13.84 -27.22
N GLN A 155 33.30 -15.01 -26.81
CA GLN A 155 34.57 -15.19 -26.08
C GLN A 155 35.64 -15.89 -26.92
N GLY A 156 35.25 -16.75 -27.86
CA GLY A 156 36.18 -17.45 -28.76
C GLY A 156 36.75 -16.58 -29.88
N GLY A 157 36.31 -15.33 -30.02
CA GLY A 157 36.90 -14.37 -30.96
C GLY A 157 36.64 -14.67 -32.44
N LEU A 158 35.74 -15.61 -32.77
CA LEU A 158 35.35 -15.91 -34.16
C LEU A 158 34.63 -14.74 -34.83
N ILE A 159 33.95 -13.91 -34.04
CA ILE A 159 33.39 -12.63 -34.48
C ILE A 159 33.97 -11.56 -33.56
N LYS A 160 35.21 -11.15 -33.85
CA LYS A 160 35.70 -9.87 -33.34
C LYS A 160 34.92 -8.79 -34.07
N GLU A 161 33.94 -8.22 -33.38
CA GLU A 161 33.25 -6.99 -33.79
C GLU A 161 34.25 -5.82 -33.68
N THR A 162 35.26 -5.78 -34.56
CA THR A 162 36.36 -4.79 -34.54
C THR A 162 35.89 -3.36 -34.77
N TRP A 163 34.65 -3.16 -35.24
CA TRP A 163 34.06 -1.84 -35.44
C TRP A 163 33.89 -1.02 -34.15
N MET A 164 33.90 -1.66 -32.97
CA MET A 164 33.88 -0.95 -31.68
C MET A 164 35.27 -0.70 -31.10
N GLU A 165 36.29 -1.44 -31.52
CA GLU A 165 37.64 -1.38 -30.93
C GLU A 165 38.58 -0.41 -31.66
N GLU A 166 38.35 -0.16 -32.96
CA GLU A 166 39.18 0.76 -33.72
C GLU A 166 38.41 2.06 -34.04
N ASP A 167 38.98 3.19 -33.62
CA ASP A 167 38.46 4.49 -34.03
C ASP A 167 38.58 4.61 -35.56
N PRO A 168 37.48 4.98 -36.26
CA PRO A 168 37.47 4.99 -37.73
C PRO A 168 38.51 5.94 -38.30
N ARG A 169 38.83 7.03 -37.57
CA ARG A 169 39.89 7.97 -37.93
C ARG A 169 41.26 7.29 -37.90
N GLU A 170 41.59 6.60 -36.82
CA GLU A 170 42.88 5.92 -36.68
C GLU A 170 43.02 4.78 -37.69
N ALA A 171 41.95 4.01 -37.92
CA ALA A 171 41.93 2.96 -38.93
C ALA A 171 42.27 3.50 -40.32
N ILE A 172 41.69 4.64 -40.72
CA ILE A 172 42.01 5.30 -41.99
C ILE A 172 43.45 5.86 -41.98
N LEU A 173 43.88 6.48 -40.88
CA LEU A 173 45.23 7.06 -40.76
C LEU A 173 46.34 6.01 -40.79
N LYS A 174 46.13 4.81 -40.25
CA LYS A 174 47.10 3.69 -40.34
C LYS A 174 47.49 3.36 -41.78
N TYR A 175 46.57 3.55 -42.73
CA TYR A 175 46.82 3.31 -44.15
C TYR A 175 47.32 4.54 -44.91
N ALA A 176 47.36 5.73 -44.31
CA ALA A 176 47.82 6.95 -44.96
C ALA A 176 49.30 6.86 -45.38
N ASP A 177 50.17 6.39 -44.48
CA ASP A 177 51.60 6.20 -44.75
C ASP A 177 51.85 5.13 -45.82
N VAL A 178 51.02 4.08 -45.83
CA VAL A 178 51.10 3.00 -46.81
C VAL A 178 50.68 3.52 -48.19
N ALA A 179 49.61 4.31 -48.26
CA ALA A 179 49.12 4.91 -49.49
C ALA A 179 50.07 5.96 -50.08
N ALA A 180 50.79 6.71 -49.23
CA ALA A 180 51.79 7.68 -49.68
C ALA A 180 53.05 7.00 -50.25
N LYS A 181 53.49 5.88 -49.65
CA LYS A 181 54.70 5.16 -50.07
C LYS A 181 54.49 4.29 -51.31
N ASP A 182 53.33 3.65 -51.45
CA ASP A 182 53.03 2.74 -52.57
C ASP A 182 51.61 3.00 -53.13
N PRO A 183 51.43 4.06 -53.94
CA PRO A 183 50.14 4.43 -54.51
C PRO A 183 49.75 3.48 -55.66
N LYS A 184 48.85 2.53 -55.38
CA LYS A 184 48.50 1.46 -56.34
C LYS A 184 47.38 1.79 -57.34
N TYR A 185 46.34 2.50 -56.91
CA TYR A 185 45.07 2.55 -57.67
C TYR A 185 44.79 3.88 -58.37
N ILE A 186 44.94 5.02 -57.69
CA ILE A 186 44.43 6.33 -58.19
C ILE A 186 45.57 7.35 -58.36
N ALA A 187 46.40 7.52 -57.33
CA ALA A 187 47.46 8.53 -57.32
C ALA A 187 48.51 8.45 -58.46
N PRO A 188 48.91 7.29 -59.03
CA PRO A 188 49.92 7.29 -60.10
C PRO A 188 49.43 7.94 -61.41
N ALA A 189 48.13 7.87 -61.71
CA ALA A 189 47.57 8.44 -62.93
C ALA A 189 47.46 9.97 -62.91
N TYR A 190 47.39 10.58 -61.72
CA TYR A 190 47.17 12.01 -61.52
C TYR A 190 48.39 12.74 -60.96
N ALA A 191 49.54 12.06 -60.82
CA ALA A 191 50.75 12.61 -60.23
C ALA A 191 51.27 13.88 -60.95
N GLN A 192 51.00 14.05 -62.25
CA GLN A 192 51.46 15.19 -63.04
C GLN A 192 50.48 16.37 -63.07
N THR A 193 49.19 16.11 -62.86
CA THR A 193 48.11 17.08 -63.11
C THR A 193 47.37 17.51 -61.85
N GLN A 194 47.59 16.84 -60.72
CA GLN A 194 46.92 17.15 -59.46
C GLN A 194 47.54 18.38 -58.79
N PRO A 195 46.76 19.46 -58.54
CA PRO A 195 47.25 20.63 -57.82
C PRO A 195 47.48 20.30 -56.34
N GLU A 196 48.37 21.06 -55.70
CA GLU A 196 48.67 20.91 -54.26
C GLU A 196 47.43 21.18 -53.41
N THR A 197 47.12 20.25 -52.50
CA THR A 197 45.96 20.36 -51.62
C THR A 197 46.24 21.35 -50.49
N VAL A 198 45.56 22.48 -50.51
CA VAL A 198 45.64 23.49 -49.45
C VAL A 198 44.63 23.14 -48.35
N PHE A 199 45.13 22.73 -47.18
CA PHE A 199 44.30 22.51 -45.99
C PHE A 199 44.17 23.79 -45.17
N ALA A 200 43.03 23.97 -44.52
CA ALA A 200 42.86 25.02 -43.51
C ALA A 200 43.79 24.74 -42.32
N LYS A 201 44.38 25.80 -41.74
CA LYS A 201 45.19 25.69 -40.53
C LYS A 201 44.28 25.29 -39.36
N SER A 202 44.73 24.38 -38.50
CA SER A 202 43.96 23.93 -37.32
C SER A 202 43.96 25.00 -36.23
N ASP A 203 42.79 25.39 -35.73
CA ASP A 203 42.58 26.41 -34.68
C ASP A 203 43.02 25.97 -33.26
N SER A 204 44.01 25.09 -33.14
CA SER A 204 44.49 24.54 -31.86
C SER A 204 45.65 25.35 -31.27
N GLU A 205 45.55 26.67 -31.25
CA GLU A 205 46.53 27.56 -30.58
C GLU A 205 45.93 28.29 -29.35
N ASP A 206 44.67 28.05 -28.98
CA ASP A 206 43.97 28.80 -27.92
C ASP A 206 43.65 28.02 -26.61
N GLU A 207 44.24 26.83 -26.36
CA GLU A 207 44.06 26.04 -25.10
C GLU A 207 45.34 25.90 -24.24
N GLU A 208 46.27 26.85 -24.31
CA GLU A 208 47.27 27.09 -23.25
C GLU A 208 47.07 28.49 -22.64
N LYS A 209 45.98 28.66 -21.88
CA LYS A 209 45.85 29.69 -20.83
C LYS A 209 44.74 29.38 -19.83
#